data_AF-A0A2J8MZ06-F1
#
_entry.id   AF-A0A2J8MZ06-F1
#
_cell.length_a   1.000
_cell.length_b   1.000
_cell.length_c   1.000
_cell.angle_alpha   90.00
_cell.angle_beta   90.00
_cell.angle_gamma   90.00
#
_symmetry.space_group_name_H-M   'P 1'
#
loop_
_entity.id
_entity.type
_entity.pdbx_description
1 polymer ?
#
loop_
_entity_poly.entity_id
_entity_poly.type
_entity_poly.pdbx_seq_one_letter_code
_entity_poly.pdbx_strand_id
1 'polypeptide(L)'
;MSDQIKFIMDSLNKEPFRKNYNLITFDSLEPMQLLQVLSDVLAEIDPKQLVDVREEMPEQTAKRMLSLLGILKYKPSGNATDMSTFRQGLVIGSKPVIYPVLHWLLQRTNELKKRAYLARFLIKLEVPSEFLQDETVADTNKQDISAMEEEKDQLIKRVEHLKKRVETAQNHQWMLKIARQLRVEKEREEYLAQQKQEQKNQLFHAVQRLQRVQNQLKSMRQAAADAKPESLMKRLEEEIKFNLYMVTEKFPKELENKKKELHFLQKVVSEPAMGHSDLLELESKINEINTEINQLIEKKMMRNEPIEGKLSLYRQQASIISRKKEAKAEELQEAKEKLASLEREASVKRNQTREFDGTEVLKGDE
;
A
#
# COMPACT_ATOMS: atom_id res chain seq x y z
N MET A 1 -45.55 -16.96 23.44
CA MET A 1 -44.64 -18.03 22.99
C MET A 1 -44.96 -18.52 21.59
N SER A 2 -46.23 -18.84 21.25
CA SER A 2 -46.59 -19.30 19.89
C SER A 2 -46.24 -18.32 18.77
N ASP A 3 -46.49 -17.01 18.95
CA ASP A 3 -46.20 -16.02 17.89
C ASP A 3 -44.72 -15.74 17.67
N GLN A 4 -43.90 -15.84 18.72
CA GLN A 4 -42.43 -15.72 18.61
C GLN A 4 -41.85 -16.89 17.80
N ILE A 5 -42.33 -18.11 18.05
CA ILE A 5 -41.90 -19.31 17.31
C ILE A 5 -42.31 -19.22 15.85
N LYS A 6 -43.55 -18.79 15.57
CA LYS A 6 -44.02 -18.55 14.19
C LYS A 6 -43.13 -17.54 13.46
N PHE A 7 -42.80 -16.41 14.08
CA PHE A 7 -41.94 -15.39 13.48
C PHE A 7 -40.52 -15.89 13.20
N ILE A 8 -39.93 -16.64 14.14
CA ILE A 8 -38.61 -17.25 13.96
C ILE A 8 -38.63 -18.19 12.76
N MET A 9 -39.61 -19.09 12.68
CA MET A 9 -39.74 -20.03 11.57
C MET A 9 -39.92 -19.34 10.23
N ASP A 10 -40.82 -18.36 10.15
CA ASP A 10 -41.06 -17.59 8.91
C ASP A 10 -39.79 -16.89 8.44
N SER A 11 -38.94 -16.45 9.37
CA SER A 11 -37.66 -15.79 9.08
C SER A 11 -36.55 -16.79 8.70
N LEU A 12 -36.53 -17.98 9.32
CA LEU A 12 -35.58 -19.05 8.99
C LEU A 12 -35.91 -19.78 7.67
N ASN A 13 -37.17 -19.76 7.24
CA ASN A 13 -37.61 -20.34 5.98
C ASN A 13 -37.36 -19.41 4.78
N LYS A 14 -37.18 -18.11 5.02
CA LYS A 14 -36.80 -17.12 4.01
C LYS A 14 -35.30 -17.16 3.71
N GLU A 15 -34.89 -16.52 2.62
CA GLU A 15 -33.48 -16.22 2.38
C GLU A 15 -32.94 -15.35 3.52
N PRO A 16 -31.72 -15.61 4.03
CA PRO A 16 -30.65 -16.46 3.48
C PRO A 16 -30.58 -17.91 4.02
N PHE A 17 -31.44 -18.28 4.98
CA PHE A 17 -31.29 -19.53 5.75
C PHE A 17 -31.93 -20.77 5.10
N ARG A 18 -33.08 -20.61 4.42
CA ARG A 18 -33.79 -21.66 3.64
C ARG A 18 -33.91 -23.02 4.37
N LYS A 19 -34.18 -23.03 5.68
CA LYS A 19 -34.17 -24.25 6.51
C LYS A 19 -35.49 -25.07 6.47
N ASN A 20 -36.57 -24.55 5.88
CA ASN A 20 -37.86 -25.23 5.67
C ASN A 20 -38.43 -25.96 6.91
N TYR A 21 -38.39 -25.33 8.08
CA TYR A 21 -38.94 -25.88 9.31
C TYR A 21 -40.47 -25.72 9.40
N ASN A 22 -41.13 -26.74 9.95
CA ASN A 22 -42.52 -26.74 10.43
C ASN A 22 -42.58 -26.62 11.97
N LEU A 23 -43.74 -26.27 12.54
CA LEU A 23 -43.88 -25.97 13.98
C LEU A 23 -43.49 -27.18 14.86
N ILE A 24 -43.87 -28.38 14.40
CA ILE A 24 -43.57 -29.65 15.07
C ILE A 24 -42.08 -29.97 14.95
N THR A 25 -41.50 -29.82 13.76
CA THR A 25 -40.08 -30.13 13.52
C THR A 25 -39.15 -29.16 14.22
N PHE A 26 -39.55 -27.89 14.34
CA PHE A 26 -38.77 -26.86 15.03
C PHE A 26 -38.84 -27.05 16.54
N ASP A 27 -40.02 -27.38 17.09
CA ASP A 27 -40.13 -27.67 18.52
C ASP A 27 -39.57 -29.05 18.89
N SER A 28 -39.44 -29.99 17.96
CA SER A 28 -38.75 -31.26 18.23
C SER A 28 -37.22 -31.17 18.12
N LEU A 29 -36.64 -29.99 17.82
CA LEU A 29 -35.19 -29.85 17.68
C LEU A 29 -34.47 -30.15 18.98
N GLU A 30 -33.42 -30.97 18.88
CA GLU A 30 -32.53 -31.24 19.99
C GLU A 30 -31.72 -29.98 20.35
N PRO A 31 -31.28 -29.83 21.62
CA PRO A 31 -30.55 -28.64 22.06
C PRO A 31 -29.31 -28.32 21.21
N MET A 32 -28.60 -29.35 20.74
CA MET A 32 -27.43 -29.19 19.88
C MET A 32 -27.79 -28.69 18.47
N GLN A 33 -28.90 -29.16 17.90
CA GLN A 33 -29.41 -28.68 16.61
C GLN A 33 -29.90 -27.23 16.73
N LEU A 34 -30.52 -26.89 17.85
CA LEU A 34 -30.97 -25.53 18.14
C LEU A 34 -29.79 -24.55 18.29
N LEU A 35 -28.69 -24.98 18.91
CA LEU A 35 -27.43 -24.23 18.96
C LEU A 35 -26.80 -24.06 17.56
N GLN A 36 -26.85 -25.09 16.71
CA GLN A 36 -26.39 -24.96 15.33
C GLN A 36 -27.20 -23.92 14.56
N VAL A 37 -28.53 -23.92 14.71
CA VAL A 37 -29.40 -22.90 14.10
C VAL A 37 -29.03 -21.49 14.58
N LEU A 38 -28.73 -21.32 15.87
CA LEU A 38 -28.24 -20.04 16.39
C LEU A 38 -26.87 -19.67 15.81
N SER A 39 -25.94 -20.63 15.69
CA SER A 39 -24.63 -20.43 15.07
C SER A 39 -24.76 -19.97 13.62
N ASP A 40 -25.63 -20.61 12.84
CA ASP A 40 -25.90 -20.26 11.44
C ASP A 40 -26.48 -18.83 11.31
N VAL A 41 -27.39 -18.43 12.21
CA VAL A 41 -27.94 -17.06 12.24
C VAL A 41 -26.87 -16.03 12.60
N LEU A 42 -25.97 -16.35 13.52
CA LEU A 42 -24.85 -15.48 13.86
C LEU A 42 -23.81 -15.42 12.72
N ALA A 43 -23.58 -16.52 11.99
CA ALA A 43 -22.69 -16.59 10.85
C ALA A 43 -23.15 -15.70 9.68
N GLU A 44 -24.46 -15.56 9.51
CA GLU A 44 -25.02 -14.62 8.54
C GLU A 44 -24.76 -13.15 8.92
N ILE A 45 -24.66 -12.84 10.21
CA ILE A 45 -24.35 -11.50 10.72
C ILE A 45 -22.86 -11.22 10.65
N ASP A 46 -22.03 -12.19 11.03
CA ASP A 46 -20.57 -12.15 10.96
C ASP A 46 -20.03 -13.49 10.41
N PRO A 47 -19.49 -13.51 9.17
CA PRO A 47 -19.00 -14.73 8.54
C PRO A 47 -17.93 -15.49 9.34
N LYS A 48 -17.23 -14.83 10.28
CA LYS A 48 -16.24 -15.48 11.15
C LYS A 48 -16.85 -16.44 12.16
N GLN A 49 -18.17 -16.38 12.37
CA GLN A 49 -18.89 -17.21 13.33
C GLN A 49 -19.42 -18.51 12.72
N LEU A 50 -19.12 -18.77 11.44
CA LEU A 50 -19.44 -20.02 10.76
C LEU A 50 -18.59 -21.14 11.34
N VAL A 51 -19.10 -21.77 12.39
CA VAL A 51 -18.47 -22.93 13.04
C VAL A 51 -19.55 -23.97 13.30
N ASP A 52 -19.24 -25.23 13.00
CA ASP A 52 -20.07 -26.38 13.38
C ASP A 52 -19.93 -26.60 14.89
N VAL A 53 -21.05 -26.56 15.60
CA VAL A 53 -21.11 -26.71 17.06
C VAL A 53 -20.64 -28.11 17.51
N ARG A 54 -20.55 -29.09 16.59
CA ARG A 54 -19.99 -30.42 16.85
C ARG A 54 -18.47 -30.45 16.97
N GLU A 55 -17.79 -29.47 16.39
CA GLU A 55 -16.32 -29.38 16.39
C GLU A 55 -15.78 -28.58 17.60
N GLU A 56 -16.66 -27.88 18.33
CA GLU A 56 -16.31 -27.06 19.50
C GLU A 56 -16.81 -27.68 20.82
N MET A 57 -16.07 -27.42 21.90
CA MET A 57 -16.59 -27.72 23.24
C MET A 57 -17.77 -26.81 23.57
N PRO A 58 -18.85 -27.30 24.21
CA PRO A 58 -20.06 -26.50 24.50
C PRO A 58 -19.77 -25.17 25.22
N GLU A 59 -18.77 -25.15 26.10
CA GLU A 59 -18.33 -23.95 26.82
C GLU A 59 -17.64 -22.92 25.93
N GLN A 60 -16.87 -23.37 24.94
CA GLN A 60 -16.20 -22.52 23.96
C GLN A 60 -17.23 -21.90 23.01
N THR A 61 -18.17 -22.69 22.51
CA THR A 61 -19.29 -22.20 21.69
C THR A 61 -20.13 -21.17 22.45
N ALA A 62 -20.47 -21.43 23.72
CA ALA A 62 -21.20 -20.48 24.54
C ALA A 62 -20.40 -19.18 24.76
N LYS A 63 -19.09 -19.26 25.01
CA LYS A 63 -18.22 -18.07 25.16
C LYS A 63 -18.16 -17.24 23.87
N ARG A 64 -18.03 -17.90 22.73
CA ARG A 64 -18.01 -17.28 21.40
C ARG A 64 -19.32 -16.56 21.09
N MET A 65 -20.45 -17.26 21.25
CA MET A 65 -21.78 -16.69 21.04
C MET A 65 -22.08 -15.55 22.02
N LEU A 66 -21.69 -15.66 23.30
CA LEU A 66 -21.83 -14.58 24.29
C LEU A 66 -21.01 -13.35 23.92
N SER A 67 -19.77 -13.54 23.47
CA SER A 67 -18.90 -12.45 23.02
C SER A 67 -19.57 -11.67 21.89
N LEU A 68 -20.08 -12.35 20.86
CA LEU A 68 -20.77 -11.69 19.76
C LEU A 68 -22.08 -11.03 20.20
N LEU A 69 -22.90 -11.68 21.03
CA LEU A 69 -24.12 -11.08 21.59
C LEU A 69 -23.80 -9.81 22.41
N GLY A 70 -22.66 -9.80 23.13
CA GLY A 70 -22.14 -8.63 23.83
C GLY A 70 -21.76 -7.48 22.89
N ILE A 71 -21.10 -7.79 21.77
CA ILE A 71 -20.77 -6.83 20.70
C ILE A 71 -22.04 -6.22 20.09
N LEU A 72 -23.04 -7.07 19.85
CA LEU A 72 -24.36 -6.67 19.34
C LEU A 72 -25.19 -5.90 20.39
N LYS A 73 -24.73 -5.83 21.65
CA LYS A 73 -25.41 -5.22 22.81
C LYS A 73 -26.78 -5.85 23.08
N TYR A 74 -26.90 -7.16 22.88
CA TYR A 74 -28.07 -7.89 23.33
C TYR A 74 -28.13 -7.87 24.86
N LYS A 75 -29.31 -7.55 25.41
CA LYS A 75 -29.59 -7.62 26.85
C LYS A 75 -30.58 -8.76 27.08
N PRO A 76 -30.20 -9.84 27.78
CA PRO A 76 -31.15 -10.88 28.17
C PRO A 76 -32.28 -10.26 28.99
N SER A 77 -33.52 -10.71 28.79
CA SER A 77 -34.66 -10.26 29.60
C SER A 77 -34.58 -10.93 30.98
N GLY A 78 -33.86 -10.31 31.91
CA GLY A 78 -33.66 -10.81 33.28
C GLY A 78 -32.79 -9.88 34.12
N ASN A 79 -32.99 -9.87 35.44
CA ASN A 79 -32.21 -9.09 36.39
C ASN A 79 -30.76 -9.60 36.46
N ALA A 80 -29.83 -8.84 37.04
CA ALA A 80 -28.38 -9.13 37.00
C ALA A 80 -27.94 -10.53 37.52
N THR A 81 -28.78 -11.23 38.30
CA THR A 81 -28.60 -12.64 38.73
C THR A 81 -28.79 -13.66 37.60
N ASP A 82 -29.39 -13.27 36.47
CA ASP A 82 -29.74 -14.15 35.35
C ASP A 82 -28.59 -14.38 34.35
N MET A 83 -27.42 -13.74 34.52
CA MET A 83 -26.31 -13.92 33.58
C MET A 83 -25.66 -15.30 33.67
N SER A 84 -25.60 -15.87 34.88
CA SER A 84 -25.08 -17.23 35.11
C SER A 84 -26.06 -18.28 34.56
N THR A 85 -27.35 -18.09 34.80
CA THR A 85 -28.42 -18.97 34.28
C THR A 85 -28.55 -18.86 32.76
N PHE A 86 -28.37 -17.65 32.19
CA PHE A 86 -28.29 -17.43 30.75
C PHE A 86 -27.09 -18.15 30.13
N ARG A 87 -25.90 -18.07 30.75
CA ARG A 87 -24.71 -18.78 30.30
C ARG A 87 -24.91 -20.30 30.36
N GLN A 88 -25.46 -20.83 31.45
CA GLN A 88 -25.79 -22.26 31.57
C GLN A 88 -26.84 -22.68 30.53
N GLY A 89 -27.85 -21.85 30.31
CA GLY A 89 -28.88 -22.08 29.28
C GLY A 89 -28.31 -22.10 27.87
N LEU A 90 -27.30 -21.27 27.57
CA LEU A 90 -26.61 -21.29 26.28
C LEU A 90 -25.69 -22.49 26.11
N VAL A 91 -25.04 -22.96 27.18
CA VAL A 91 -24.22 -24.20 27.15
C VAL A 91 -25.09 -25.43 26.92
N ILE A 92 -26.25 -25.50 27.59
CA ILE A 92 -27.17 -26.65 27.52
C ILE A 92 -28.02 -26.61 26.26
N GLY A 93 -28.19 -25.44 25.63
CA GLY A 93 -29.06 -25.27 24.46
C GLY A 93 -30.54 -25.12 24.83
N SER A 94 -30.85 -24.44 25.94
CA SER A 94 -32.21 -24.36 26.46
C SER A 94 -33.12 -23.49 25.60
N LYS A 95 -34.26 -24.05 25.20
CA LYS A 95 -35.29 -23.35 24.39
C LYS A 95 -35.73 -21.99 24.98
N PRO A 96 -35.94 -21.85 26.31
CA PRO A 96 -36.36 -20.56 26.88
C PRO A 96 -35.33 -19.44 26.72
N VAL A 97 -34.06 -19.79 26.52
CA VAL A 97 -32.95 -18.84 26.32
C VAL A 97 -32.72 -18.57 24.84
N ILE A 98 -32.73 -19.60 23.99
CA ILE A 98 -32.40 -19.45 22.57
C ILE A 98 -33.53 -18.80 21.78
N TYR A 99 -34.81 -19.11 22.05
CA TYR A 99 -35.93 -18.54 21.29
C TYR A 99 -35.99 -17.01 21.37
N PRO A 100 -35.85 -16.35 22.55
CA PRO A 100 -35.78 -14.90 22.63
C PRO A 100 -34.57 -14.31 21.89
N VAL A 101 -33.42 -14.98 21.91
CA VAL A 101 -32.21 -14.54 21.20
C VAL A 101 -32.42 -14.59 19.69
N LEU A 102 -32.91 -15.72 19.15
CA LEU A 102 -33.23 -15.87 17.73
C LEU A 102 -34.24 -14.85 17.26
N HIS A 103 -35.32 -14.67 18.02
CA HIS A 103 -36.34 -13.68 17.71
C HIS A 103 -35.75 -12.27 17.61
N TRP A 104 -34.87 -11.88 18.53
CA TRP A 104 -34.23 -10.55 18.51
C TRP A 104 -33.25 -10.37 17.34
N LEU A 105 -32.43 -11.39 17.05
CA LEU A 105 -31.46 -11.34 15.94
C LEU A 105 -32.18 -11.22 14.60
N LEU A 106 -33.26 -11.98 14.40
CA LEU A 106 -34.00 -12.04 13.14
C LEU A 106 -34.82 -10.77 12.87
N GLN A 107 -35.21 -10.02 13.90
CA GLN A 107 -35.92 -8.74 13.72
C GLN A 107 -35.06 -7.64 13.08
N ARG A 108 -33.74 -7.64 13.28
CA ARG A 108 -32.85 -6.53 12.91
C ARG A 108 -31.56 -6.96 12.21
N THR A 109 -31.63 -7.98 11.37
CA THR A 109 -30.47 -8.57 10.68
C THR A 109 -29.58 -7.52 9.98
N ASN A 110 -30.16 -6.60 9.22
CA ASN A 110 -29.40 -5.59 8.47
C ASN A 110 -28.68 -4.56 9.37
N GLU A 111 -29.29 -4.16 10.49
CA GLU A 111 -28.65 -3.25 11.45
C GLU A 111 -27.54 -3.96 12.21
N LEU A 112 -27.78 -5.22 12.59
CA LEU A 112 -26.81 -6.06 13.30
C LEU A 112 -25.61 -6.38 12.41
N LYS A 113 -25.79 -6.64 11.11
CA LYS A 113 -24.70 -6.77 10.12
C LYS A 113 -23.81 -5.53 10.09
N LYS A 114 -24.41 -4.33 10.00
CA LYS A 114 -23.65 -3.06 10.05
C LYS A 114 -22.91 -2.91 11.38
N ARG A 115 -23.56 -3.26 12.49
CA ARG A 115 -22.95 -3.18 13.83
C ARG A 115 -21.79 -4.15 14.00
N ALA A 116 -21.92 -5.41 13.57
CA ALA A 116 -20.86 -6.40 13.58
C ALA A 116 -19.67 -5.96 12.71
N TYR A 117 -19.95 -5.42 11.52
CA TYR A 117 -18.91 -4.87 10.64
C TYR A 117 -18.16 -3.71 11.29
N LEU A 118 -18.87 -2.76 11.91
CA LEU A 118 -18.25 -1.61 12.59
C LEU A 118 -17.50 -2.03 13.85
N ALA A 119 -18.03 -2.99 14.61
CA ALA A 119 -17.42 -3.50 15.82
C ALA A 119 -16.01 -4.04 15.58
N ARG A 120 -15.76 -4.67 14.42
CA ARG A 120 -14.42 -5.13 14.02
C ARG A 120 -13.37 -4.03 14.05
N PHE A 121 -13.76 -2.79 13.77
CA PHE A 121 -12.85 -1.66 13.63
C PHE A 121 -12.90 -0.67 14.79
N LEU A 122 -14.02 -0.65 15.52
CA LEU A 122 -14.28 0.36 16.55
C LEU A 122 -14.20 -0.19 17.98
N ILE A 123 -14.16 -1.50 18.16
CA ILE A 123 -13.92 -2.09 19.49
C ILE A 123 -12.44 -1.99 19.78
N LYS A 124 -12.11 -1.48 20.97
CA LYS A 124 -10.74 -1.42 21.48
C LYS A 124 -10.13 -2.82 21.43
N LEU A 125 -9.00 -2.95 20.75
CA LEU A 125 -8.30 -4.21 20.66
C LEU A 125 -7.80 -4.57 22.07
N GLU A 126 -8.31 -5.65 22.65
CA GLU A 126 -7.86 -6.13 23.95
C GLU A 126 -6.45 -6.70 23.78
N VAL A 127 -5.45 -5.90 24.12
CA VAL A 127 -4.05 -6.34 24.13
C VAL A 127 -3.88 -7.35 25.27
N PRO A 128 -3.40 -8.58 25.01
CA PRO A 128 -3.18 -9.57 26.04
C PRO A 128 -2.31 -9.03 27.18
N SER A 129 -2.64 -9.38 28.42
CA SER A 129 -1.98 -8.88 29.63
C SER A 129 -0.48 -9.20 29.70
N GLU A 130 -0.01 -10.17 28.92
CA GLU A 130 1.42 -10.52 28.76
C GLU A 130 2.23 -9.38 28.11
N PHE A 131 1.67 -8.70 27.11
CA PHE A 131 2.31 -7.56 26.44
C PHE A 131 2.19 -6.25 27.24
N LEU A 132 1.24 -6.18 28.16
CA LEU A 132 1.03 -5.05 29.06
C LEU A 132 1.89 -5.12 30.34
N GLN A 133 2.73 -6.16 30.49
CA GLN A 133 3.72 -6.23 31.57
C GLN A 133 4.85 -5.23 31.36
N ASP A 134 5.17 -4.90 30.11
CA ASP A 134 6.09 -3.83 29.78
C ASP A 134 5.37 -2.48 29.94
N GLU A 135 5.82 -1.70 30.92
CA GLU A 135 5.26 -0.40 31.29
C GLU A 135 5.29 0.58 30.09
N THR A 136 6.33 0.50 29.24
CA THR A 136 6.48 1.37 28.07
C THR A 136 5.44 1.08 26.98
N VAL A 137 5.15 -0.20 26.75
CA VAL A 137 4.15 -0.67 25.78
C VAL A 137 2.73 -0.37 26.27
N ALA A 138 2.48 -0.56 27.57
CA ALA A 138 1.21 -0.25 28.19
C ALA A 138 0.87 1.25 28.11
N ASP A 139 1.86 2.12 28.35
CA ASP A 139 1.66 3.56 28.29
C ASP A 139 1.51 4.08 26.86
N THR A 140 2.29 3.56 25.91
CA THR A 140 2.17 3.92 24.48
C THR A 140 0.78 3.54 23.94
N ASN A 141 0.30 2.33 24.24
CA ASN A 141 -1.02 1.87 23.82
C ASN A 141 -2.14 2.74 24.41
N LYS A 142 -2.04 3.13 25.68
CA LYS A 142 -3.02 4.05 26.30
C LYS A 142 -2.99 5.42 25.64
N GLN A 143 -1.80 5.97 25.39
CA GLN A 143 -1.63 7.26 24.73
C GLN A 143 -2.18 7.26 23.31
N ASP A 144 -1.85 6.24 22.51
CA ASP A 144 -2.33 6.09 21.13
C ASP A 144 -3.86 5.93 21.08
N ILE A 145 -4.44 5.13 21.97
CA ILE A 145 -5.91 5.00 22.07
C ILE A 145 -6.54 6.34 22.45
N SER A 146 -6.00 7.06 23.43
CA SER A 146 -6.51 8.37 23.82
C SER A 146 -6.43 9.37 22.67
N ALA A 147 -5.29 9.43 21.98
CA ALA A 147 -5.07 10.31 20.84
C ALA A 147 -6.05 10.00 19.69
N MET A 148 -6.23 8.72 19.35
CA MET A 148 -7.21 8.32 18.32
C MET A 148 -8.66 8.63 18.73
N GLU A 149 -9.01 8.49 20.01
CA GLU A 149 -10.34 8.87 20.52
C GLU A 149 -10.56 10.39 20.43
N GLU A 150 -9.55 11.19 20.80
CA GLU A 150 -9.59 12.64 20.66
C GLU A 150 -9.71 13.09 19.20
N GLU A 151 -8.91 12.50 18.29
CA GLU A 151 -8.98 12.80 16.85
C GLU A 151 -10.35 12.47 16.28
N LYS A 152 -10.90 11.31 16.65
CA LYS A 152 -12.26 10.91 16.24
C LYS A 152 -13.29 11.93 16.72
N ASP A 153 -13.22 12.36 17.97
CA ASP A 153 -14.17 13.34 18.52
C ASP A 153 -14.03 14.72 17.85
N GLN A 154 -12.79 15.15 17.56
CA GLN A 154 -12.52 16.36 16.79
C GLN A 154 -13.08 16.26 15.37
N LEU A 155 -12.91 15.12 14.69
CA LEU A 155 -13.46 14.87 13.36
C LEU A 155 -14.99 14.87 13.37
N ILE A 156 -15.62 14.25 14.37
CA ILE A 156 -17.08 14.26 14.53
C ILE A 156 -17.59 15.69 14.69
N LYS A 157 -16.98 16.49 15.59
CA LYS A 157 -17.35 17.90 15.79
C LYS A 157 -17.18 18.72 14.50
N ARG A 158 -16.08 18.51 13.77
CA ARG A 158 -15.82 19.20 12.50
C ARG A 158 -16.82 18.80 11.42
N VAL A 159 -17.15 17.52 11.30
CA VAL A 159 -18.17 17.01 10.39
C VAL A 159 -19.55 17.57 10.75
N GLU A 160 -19.90 17.62 12.03
CA GLU A 160 -21.18 18.17 12.48
C GLU A 160 -21.29 19.67 12.17
N HIS A 161 -20.21 20.43 12.42
CA HIS A 161 -20.16 21.85 12.07
C HIS A 161 -20.28 22.06 10.55
N LEU A 162 -19.61 21.25 9.73
CA LEU A 162 -19.73 21.30 8.28
C LEU A 162 -21.12 20.91 7.80
N LYS A 163 -21.74 19.88 8.40
CA LYS A 163 -23.12 19.49 8.09
C LYS A 163 -24.10 20.63 8.34
N LYS A 164 -24.02 21.29 9.51
CA LYS A 164 -24.86 22.46 9.84
C LYS A 164 -24.72 23.58 8.80
N ARG A 165 -23.50 23.81 8.30
CA ARG A 165 -23.22 24.81 7.23
C ARG A 165 -23.73 24.40 5.85
N VAL A 166 -23.86 23.11 5.58
CA VAL A 166 -24.30 22.58 4.29
C VAL A 166 -25.83 22.42 4.25
N GLU A 167 -26.46 22.14 5.39
CA GLU A 167 -27.92 22.06 5.54
C GLU A 167 -28.64 23.38 5.23
N THR A 168 -27.95 24.52 5.35
CA THR A 168 -28.49 25.84 4.96
C THR A 168 -28.61 26.02 3.44
N ALA A 169 -27.97 25.17 2.63
CA ALA A 169 -28.08 25.21 1.18
C ALA A 169 -29.33 24.48 0.67
N GLN A 170 -30.00 25.04 -0.34
CA GLN A 170 -31.10 24.36 -1.04
C GLN A 170 -30.59 23.09 -1.71
N ASN A 171 -31.38 22.01 -1.74
CA ASN A 171 -31.02 20.73 -2.37
C ASN A 171 -29.70 20.09 -1.86
N HIS A 172 -29.30 20.37 -0.61
CA HIS A 172 -28.04 19.87 -0.04
C HIS A 172 -27.88 18.34 -0.11
N GLN A 173 -28.94 17.55 0.07
CA GLN A 173 -28.87 16.09 0.01
C GLN A 173 -28.46 15.58 -1.37
N TRP A 174 -29.00 16.19 -2.44
CA TRP A 174 -28.67 15.83 -3.81
C TRP A 174 -27.24 16.26 -4.15
N MET A 175 -26.85 17.48 -3.78
CA MET A 175 -25.47 17.96 -3.99
C MET A 175 -24.43 17.11 -3.25
N LEU A 176 -24.69 16.70 -2.01
CA LEU A 176 -23.80 15.80 -1.27
C LEU A 176 -23.66 14.43 -1.93
N LYS A 177 -24.75 13.90 -2.52
CA LYS A 177 -24.71 12.62 -3.25
C LYS A 177 -23.83 12.74 -4.50
N ILE A 178 -23.98 13.80 -5.29
CA ILE A 178 -23.15 14.06 -6.47
C ILE A 178 -21.69 14.31 -6.08
N ALA A 179 -21.44 15.12 -5.05
CA ALA A 179 -20.09 15.38 -4.55
C ALA A 179 -19.39 14.10 -4.07
N ARG A 180 -20.13 13.20 -3.40
CA ARG A 180 -19.62 11.88 -3.01
C ARG A 180 -19.26 11.03 -4.23
N GLN A 181 -20.11 10.99 -5.25
CA GLN A 181 -19.82 10.26 -6.49
C GLN A 181 -18.58 10.83 -7.19
N LEU A 182 -18.50 12.15 -7.34
CA LEU A 182 -17.33 12.81 -7.93
C LEU A 182 -16.05 12.50 -7.15
N ARG A 183 -16.09 12.52 -5.82
CA ARG A 183 -14.94 12.18 -4.97
C ARG A 183 -14.47 10.74 -5.21
N VAL A 184 -15.40 9.78 -5.24
CA VAL A 184 -15.08 8.36 -5.49
C VAL A 184 -14.49 8.16 -6.88
N GLU A 185 -15.03 8.83 -7.90
CA GLU A 185 -14.48 8.74 -9.26
C GLU A 185 -13.09 9.40 -9.36
N LYS A 186 -12.84 10.51 -8.66
CA LYS A 186 -11.49 11.11 -8.59
C LYS A 186 -10.48 10.22 -7.88
N GLU A 187 -10.86 9.62 -6.74
CA GLU A 187 -10.02 8.65 -6.02
C GLU A 187 -9.67 7.45 -6.93
N ARG A 188 -10.64 6.98 -7.72
CA ARG A 188 -10.45 5.91 -8.70
C ARG A 188 -9.54 6.33 -9.86
N GLU A 189 -9.71 7.54 -10.39
CA GLU A 189 -8.85 8.11 -11.42
C GLU A 189 -7.39 8.18 -10.95
N GLU A 190 -7.15 8.68 -9.74
CA GLU A 190 -5.82 8.79 -9.15
C GLU A 190 -5.18 7.41 -8.94
N TYR A 191 -5.96 6.45 -8.40
CA TYR A 191 -5.50 5.06 -8.25
C TYR A 191 -5.09 4.44 -9.59
N LEU A 192 -5.92 4.59 -10.62
CA LEU A 192 -5.63 4.08 -11.96
C LEU A 192 -4.42 4.79 -12.59
N ALA A 193 -4.23 6.08 -12.34
CA ALA A 193 -3.07 6.83 -12.81
C ALA A 193 -1.77 6.32 -12.17
N GLN A 194 -1.77 6.09 -10.85
CA GLN A 194 -0.65 5.49 -10.13
C GLN A 194 -0.34 4.08 -10.65
N GLN A 195 -1.37 3.24 -10.79
CA GLN A 195 -1.20 1.88 -11.31
C GLN A 195 -0.65 1.87 -12.74
N LYS A 196 -1.14 2.76 -13.61
CA LYS A 196 -0.63 2.92 -14.98
C LYS A 196 0.84 3.34 -15.00
N GLN A 197 1.25 4.24 -14.10
CA GLN A 197 2.63 4.66 -14.00
C GLN A 197 3.53 3.53 -13.51
N GLU A 198 3.09 2.77 -12.52
CA GLU A 198 3.81 1.59 -12.03
C GLU A 198 3.97 0.52 -13.11
N GLN A 199 2.89 0.19 -13.82
CA GLN A 199 2.94 -0.76 -14.94
C GLN A 199 3.85 -0.29 -16.06
N LYS A 200 3.87 1.00 -16.39
CA LYS A 200 4.82 1.57 -17.37
C LYS A 200 6.27 1.40 -16.91
N ASN A 201 6.56 1.64 -15.64
CA ASN A 201 7.90 1.45 -15.07
C ASN A 201 8.31 -0.04 -15.11
N GLN A 202 7.40 -0.95 -14.74
CA GLN A 202 7.64 -2.39 -14.81
C GLN A 202 7.91 -2.85 -16.25
N LEU A 203 7.10 -2.39 -17.22
CA LEU A 203 7.30 -2.67 -18.64
C LEU A 203 8.64 -2.15 -19.13
N PHE A 204 9.01 -0.92 -18.76
CA PHE A 204 10.31 -0.34 -19.10
C PHE A 204 11.48 -1.19 -18.59
N HIS A 205 11.45 -1.62 -17.32
CA HIS A 205 12.47 -2.51 -16.77
C HIS A 205 12.52 -3.88 -17.46
N ALA A 206 11.37 -4.46 -17.77
CA ALA A 206 11.28 -5.72 -18.49
C ALA A 206 11.88 -5.62 -19.90
N VAL A 207 11.55 -4.55 -20.65
CA VAL A 207 12.09 -4.27 -21.99
C VAL A 207 13.60 -4.03 -21.93
N GLN A 208 14.10 -3.27 -20.95
CA GLN A 208 15.54 -3.09 -20.75
C GLN A 208 16.26 -4.41 -20.42
N ARG A 209 15.65 -5.28 -19.61
CA ARG A 209 16.21 -6.61 -19.31
C ARG A 209 16.27 -7.49 -20.57
N LEU A 210 15.20 -7.50 -21.36
CA LEU A 210 15.15 -8.24 -22.62
C LEU A 210 16.22 -7.75 -23.60
N GLN A 211 16.40 -6.44 -23.75
CA GLN A 211 17.46 -5.86 -24.58
C GLN A 211 18.86 -6.31 -24.10
N ARG A 212 19.12 -6.30 -22.80
CA ARG A 212 20.40 -6.77 -22.23
C ARG A 212 20.68 -8.23 -22.59
N VAL A 213 19.69 -9.10 -22.41
CA VAL A 213 19.83 -10.53 -22.74
C VAL A 213 20.00 -10.75 -24.24
N GLN A 214 19.28 -10.00 -25.09
CA GLN A 214 19.46 -10.06 -26.54
C GLN A 214 20.86 -9.61 -26.97
N ASN A 215 21.41 -8.55 -26.37
CA ASN A 215 22.76 -8.09 -26.64
C ASN A 215 23.80 -9.13 -26.21
N GLN A 216 23.61 -9.78 -25.06
CA GLN A 216 24.46 -10.89 -24.60
C GLN A 216 24.40 -12.09 -25.56
N LEU A 217 23.21 -12.46 -26.03
CA LEU A 217 23.06 -13.54 -27.00
C LEU A 217 23.76 -13.20 -28.33
N LYS A 218 23.65 -11.95 -28.79
CA LYS A 218 24.30 -11.48 -30.02
C LYS A 218 25.83 -11.46 -29.87
N SER A 219 26.34 -10.98 -28.73
CA SER A 219 27.79 -11.01 -28.47
C SER A 219 28.32 -12.43 -28.37
N MET A 220 27.58 -13.36 -27.75
CA MET A 220 27.93 -14.79 -27.73
C MET A 220 27.93 -15.42 -29.12
N ARG A 221 26.94 -15.09 -29.98
CA ARG A 221 26.89 -15.57 -31.37
C ARG A 221 28.04 -15.00 -32.22
N GLN A 222 28.38 -13.73 -32.04
CA GLN A 222 29.54 -13.11 -32.72
C GLN A 222 30.87 -13.66 -32.18
N ALA A 223 30.96 -13.92 -30.88
CA ALA A 223 32.10 -14.57 -30.25
C ALA A 223 32.34 -16.00 -30.76
N ALA A 224 31.25 -16.74 -31.03
CA ALA A 224 31.31 -18.08 -31.61
C ALA A 224 31.71 -18.10 -33.09
N ALA A 225 31.57 -16.97 -33.80
CA ALA A 225 31.78 -16.91 -35.24
C ALA A 225 33.26 -16.77 -35.66
N ASP A 226 34.12 -16.03 -34.91
CA ASP A 226 35.49 -15.73 -35.40
C ASP A 226 36.56 -15.35 -34.34
N ALA A 227 36.33 -15.48 -33.02
CA ALA A 227 37.26 -14.92 -32.02
C ALA A 227 38.21 -15.95 -31.37
N LYS A 228 39.53 -15.69 -31.42
CA LYS A 228 40.52 -16.36 -30.56
C LYS A 228 40.18 -16.12 -29.07
N PRO A 229 40.27 -17.13 -28.19
CA PRO A 229 39.91 -17.01 -26.76
C PRO A 229 40.57 -15.82 -26.03
N GLU A 230 41.81 -15.49 -26.38
CA GLU A 230 42.56 -14.36 -25.79
C GLU A 230 41.93 -12.99 -26.09
N SER A 231 41.43 -12.78 -27.31
CA SER A 231 40.77 -11.52 -27.68
C SER A 231 39.42 -11.36 -26.99
N LEU A 232 38.75 -12.49 -26.72
CA LEU A 232 37.47 -12.53 -26.04
C LEU A 232 37.64 -12.20 -24.54
N MET A 233 38.65 -12.78 -23.91
CA MET A 233 39.02 -12.47 -22.53
C MET A 233 39.35 -10.98 -22.35
N LYS A 234 40.16 -10.39 -23.25
CA LYS A 234 40.48 -8.95 -23.19
C LYS A 234 39.23 -8.06 -23.27
N ARG A 235 38.30 -8.37 -24.17
CA ARG A 235 37.03 -7.60 -24.29
C ARG A 235 36.16 -7.72 -23.04
N LEU A 236 36.04 -8.92 -22.47
CA LEU A 236 35.31 -9.13 -21.22
C LEU A 236 35.98 -8.39 -20.05
N GLU A 237 37.30 -8.39 -19.97
CA GLU A 237 38.03 -7.63 -18.96
C GLU A 237 37.80 -6.12 -19.07
N GLU A 238 37.75 -5.57 -20.29
CA GLU A 238 37.42 -4.17 -20.54
C GLU A 238 35.96 -3.84 -20.15
N GLU A 239 35.01 -4.71 -20.48
CA GLU A 239 33.60 -4.55 -20.08
C GLU A 239 33.42 -4.63 -18.55
N ILE A 240 34.13 -5.56 -17.88
CA ILE A 240 34.12 -5.68 -16.41
C ILE A 240 34.72 -4.42 -15.78
N LYS A 241 35.87 -3.92 -16.27
CA LYS A 241 36.50 -2.69 -15.78
C LYS A 241 35.57 -1.48 -15.95
N PHE A 242 34.89 -1.36 -17.08
CA PHE A 242 33.92 -0.31 -17.31
C PHE A 242 32.71 -0.42 -16.37
N ASN A 243 32.12 -1.61 -16.25
CA ASN A 243 30.97 -1.84 -15.36
C ASN A 243 31.34 -1.60 -13.89
N LEU A 244 32.56 -1.97 -13.49
CA LEU A 244 33.08 -1.68 -12.15
C LEU A 244 33.09 -0.17 -11.90
N TYR A 245 33.66 0.63 -12.83
CA TYR A 245 33.66 2.09 -12.72
C TYR A 245 32.23 2.68 -12.63
N MET A 246 31.29 2.18 -13.44
CA MET A 246 29.90 2.64 -13.40
C MET A 246 29.24 2.38 -12.05
N VAL A 247 29.47 1.20 -11.46
CA VAL A 247 28.86 0.79 -10.19
C VAL A 247 29.54 1.43 -8.98
N THR A 248 30.86 1.62 -8.99
CA THR A 248 31.59 2.13 -7.83
C THR A 248 31.68 3.65 -7.79
N GLU A 249 31.74 4.32 -8.95
CA GLU A 249 31.97 5.76 -9.01
C GLU A 249 30.77 6.53 -9.59
N LYS A 250 30.29 6.19 -10.80
CA LYS A 250 29.32 7.04 -11.52
C LYS A 250 27.89 6.95 -10.93
N PHE A 251 27.30 5.76 -10.88
CA PHE A 251 25.92 5.59 -10.42
C PHE A 251 25.71 5.98 -8.95
N PRO A 252 26.62 5.68 -8.00
CA PRO A 252 26.45 6.14 -6.62
C PRO A 252 26.43 7.66 -6.49
N LYS A 253 27.30 8.37 -7.22
CA LYS A 253 27.33 9.85 -7.22
C LYS A 253 26.05 10.44 -7.81
N GLU A 254 25.59 9.93 -8.95
CA GLU A 254 24.33 10.37 -9.57
C GLU A 254 23.13 10.10 -8.66
N LEU A 255 23.09 8.92 -8.02
CA LEU A 255 22.05 8.54 -7.08
C LEU A 255 22.04 9.45 -5.84
N GLU A 256 23.21 9.76 -5.29
CA GLU A 256 23.34 10.66 -4.14
C GLU A 256 22.90 12.08 -4.50
N ASN A 257 23.26 12.58 -5.69
CA ASN A 257 22.81 13.88 -6.19
C ASN A 257 21.28 13.91 -6.34
N LYS A 258 20.67 12.87 -6.92
CA LYS A 258 19.21 12.77 -7.05
C LYS A 258 18.51 12.66 -5.69
N LYS A 259 19.09 11.95 -4.73
CA LYS A 259 18.59 11.91 -3.34
C LYS A 259 18.66 13.28 -2.67
N LYS A 260 19.73 14.04 -2.88
CA LYS A 260 19.88 15.41 -2.37
C LYS A 260 18.84 16.34 -3.00
N GLU A 261 18.64 16.29 -4.32
CA GLU A 261 17.58 17.04 -5.02
C GLU A 261 16.20 16.74 -4.44
N LEU A 262 15.85 15.46 -4.26
CA LEU A 262 14.59 15.05 -3.65
C LEU A 262 14.43 15.57 -2.22
N HIS A 263 15.48 15.48 -1.41
CA HIS A 263 15.47 16.00 -0.05
C HIS A 263 15.23 17.51 -0.01
N PHE A 264 15.85 18.27 -0.91
CA PHE A 264 15.61 19.71 -1.01
C PHE A 264 14.19 20.04 -1.47
N LEU A 265 13.67 19.34 -2.49
CA LEU A 265 12.29 19.52 -2.95
C LEU A 265 11.29 19.18 -1.85
N GLN A 266 11.54 18.12 -1.08
CA GLN A 266 10.69 17.74 0.05
C GLN A 266 10.70 18.80 1.16
N LYS A 267 11.86 19.39 1.44
CA LYS A 267 11.96 20.53 2.36
C LYS A 267 11.17 21.74 1.87
N VAL A 268 11.32 22.11 0.61
CA VAL A 268 10.60 23.24 0.00
C VAL A 268 9.09 23.03 0.05
N VAL A 269 8.60 21.80 -0.14
CA VAL A 269 7.16 21.48 -0.01
C VAL A 269 6.69 21.56 1.45
N SER A 270 7.55 21.20 2.41
CA SER A 270 7.23 21.26 3.84
C SER A 270 7.29 22.67 4.42
N GLU A 271 8.02 23.58 3.78
CA GLU A 271 8.07 24.98 4.15
C GLU A 271 6.78 25.69 3.72
N PRO A 272 6.20 26.57 4.56
CA PRO A 272 5.06 27.39 4.17
C PRO A 272 5.45 28.29 2.99
N ALA A 273 4.49 28.62 2.12
CA ALA A 273 4.74 29.42 0.92
C ALA A 273 5.43 30.76 1.26
N MET A 274 6.75 30.82 1.06
CA MET A 274 7.56 32.02 1.24
C MET A 274 7.14 33.10 0.24
N GLY A 275 7.13 34.35 0.68
CA GLY A 275 6.87 35.50 -0.19
C GLY A 275 8.07 35.84 -1.07
N HIS A 276 7.87 36.66 -2.10
CA HIS A 276 8.96 37.15 -2.96
C HIS A 276 10.01 37.95 -2.17
N SER A 277 9.61 38.59 -1.07
CA SER A 277 10.51 39.31 -0.15
C SER A 277 11.49 38.39 0.56
N ASP A 278 11.03 37.24 1.05
CA ASP A 278 11.86 36.27 1.78
C ASP A 278 12.90 35.60 0.85
N LEU A 279 12.51 35.37 -0.40
CA LEU A 279 13.41 34.86 -1.44
C LEU A 279 14.52 35.85 -1.79
N LEU A 280 14.21 37.15 -1.86
CA LEU A 280 15.21 38.20 -2.11
C LEU A 280 16.21 38.32 -0.95
N GLU A 281 15.75 38.18 0.30
CA GLU A 281 16.65 38.16 1.46
C GLU A 281 17.59 36.94 1.46
N LEU A 282 17.08 35.77 1.10
CA LEU A 282 17.90 34.56 0.94
C LEU A 282 18.91 34.71 -0.20
N GLU A 283 18.50 35.29 -1.33
CA GLU A 283 19.38 35.56 -2.46
C GLU A 283 20.49 36.57 -2.10
N SER A 284 20.16 37.61 -1.33
CA SER A 284 21.15 38.55 -0.80
C SER A 284 22.16 37.85 0.11
N LYS A 285 21.70 36.99 1.04
CA LYS A 285 22.58 36.21 1.93
C LYS A 285 23.46 35.22 1.16
N ILE A 286 22.93 34.57 0.12
CA ILE A 286 23.72 33.69 -0.76
C ILE A 286 24.81 34.50 -1.45
N ASN A 287 24.49 35.69 -1.96
CA ASN A 287 25.45 36.55 -2.62
C ASN A 287 26.53 37.04 -1.65
N GLU A 288 26.17 37.46 -0.43
CA GLU A 288 27.13 37.82 0.63
C GLU A 288 28.09 36.67 0.95
N ILE A 289 27.57 35.46 1.23
CA ILE A 289 28.39 34.29 1.51
C ILE A 289 29.28 33.92 0.31
N ASN A 290 28.76 34.01 -0.92
CA ASN A 290 29.57 33.77 -2.12
C ASN A 290 30.70 34.80 -2.25
N THR A 291 30.46 36.07 -1.93
CA THR A 291 31.51 37.09 -1.91
C THR A 291 32.56 36.81 -0.83
N GLU A 292 32.15 36.38 0.36
CA GLU A 292 33.07 35.97 1.43
C GLU A 292 33.91 34.75 1.02
N ILE A 293 33.28 33.75 0.41
CA ILE A 293 33.98 32.56 -0.13
C ILE A 293 35.02 32.99 -1.16
N ASN A 294 34.66 33.87 -2.10
CA ASN A 294 35.59 34.37 -3.10
C ASN A 294 36.76 35.15 -2.48
N GLN A 295 36.50 36.00 -1.48
CA GLN A 295 37.56 36.70 -0.74
C GLN A 295 38.47 35.74 0.02
N LEU A 296 37.94 34.65 0.57
CA LEU A 296 38.72 33.60 1.23
C LEU A 296 39.55 32.80 0.23
N ILE A 297 39.01 32.51 -0.96
CA ILE A 297 39.75 31.88 -2.06
C ILE A 297 40.89 32.78 -2.53
N GLU A 298 40.66 34.08 -2.71
CA GLU A 298 41.70 35.06 -3.08
C GLU A 298 42.78 35.16 -2.00
N LYS A 299 42.41 35.29 -0.72
CA LYS A 299 43.36 35.26 0.40
C LYS A 299 44.18 33.98 0.43
N LYS A 300 43.56 32.83 0.11
CA LYS A 300 44.24 31.54 0.01
C LYS A 300 45.22 31.50 -1.17
N MET A 301 44.88 32.06 -2.33
CA MET A 301 45.78 32.13 -3.48
C MET A 301 46.96 33.09 -3.26
N MET A 302 46.78 34.14 -2.48
CA MET A 302 47.86 35.08 -2.10
C MET A 302 48.84 34.49 -1.07
N ARG A 303 48.40 33.52 -0.27
CA ARG A 303 49.20 32.82 0.74
C ARG A 303 49.83 31.57 0.13
N ASN A 304 50.76 31.75 -0.81
CA ASN A 304 51.49 30.64 -1.44
C ASN A 304 52.46 29.97 -0.45
N GLU A 305 51.98 29.02 0.34
CA GLU A 305 52.85 28.10 1.06
C GLU A 305 53.46 27.08 0.08
N PRO A 306 54.80 26.93 0.03
CA PRO A 306 55.48 26.13 -1.00
C PRO A 306 55.13 24.63 -0.97
N ILE A 307 54.62 24.13 0.15
CA ILE A 307 54.15 22.74 0.31
C ILE A 307 52.70 22.59 -0.21
N GLU A 308 51.85 23.59 0.01
CA GLU A 308 50.44 23.56 -0.44
C GLU A 308 50.31 23.77 -1.96
N GLY A 309 51.25 24.51 -2.59
CA GLY A 309 51.31 24.70 -4.04
C GLY A 309 51.51 23.40 -4.83
N LYS A 310 52.37 22.47 -4.36
CA LYS A 310 52.53 21.14 -4.99
C LYS A 310 51.26 20.29 -4.85
N LEU A 311 50.65 20.27 -3.67
CA LEU A 311 49.37 19.57 -3.44
C LEU A 311 48.22 20.19 -4.24
N SER A 312 48.20 21.51 -4.41
CA SER A 312 47.26 22.22 -5.28
C SER A 312 47.40 21.78 -6.73
N LEU A 313 48.63 21.66 -7.24
CA LEU A 313 48.92 21.15 -8.58
C LEU A 313 48.42 19.71 -8.76
N TYR A 314 48.66 18.83 -7.77
CA TYR A 314 48.16 17.45 -7.81
C TYR A 314 46.63 17.38 -7.71
N ARG A 315 45.98 18.24 -6.92
CA ARG A 315 44.51 18.34 -6.86
C ARG A 315 43.93 18.84 -8.19
N GLN A 316 44.57 19.83 -8.81
CA GLN A 316 44.19 20.33 -10.12
C GLN A 316 44.38 19.25 -11.18
N GLN A 317 45.49 18.53 -11.18
CA GLN A 317 45.77 17.44 -12.09
C GLN A 317 44.79 16.26 -11.89
N ALA A 318 44.46 15.90 -10.64
CA ALA A 318 43.44 14.91 -10.33
C ALA A 318 42.04 15.35 -10.81
N SER A 319 41.69 16.64 -10.66
CA SER A 319 40.43 17.20 -11.16
C SER A 319 40.36 17.16 -12.69
N ILE A 320 41.45 17.53 -13.39
CA ILE A 320 41.54 17.44 -14.85
C ILE A 320 41.42 15.99 -15.31
N ILE A 321 42.11 15.06 -14.66
CA ILE A 321 42.05 13.63 -14.98
C ILE A 321 40.63 13.09 -14.73
N SER A 322 39.99 13.47 -13.62
CA SER A 322 38.60 13.08 -13.32
C SER A 322 37.63 13.59 -14.38
N ARG A 323 37.72 14.88 -14.76
CA ARG A 323 36.89 15.46 -15.82
C ARG A 323 37.13 14.79 -17.18
N LYS A 324 38.38 14.48 -17.52
CA LYS A 324 38.70 13.73 -18.74
C LYS A 324 38.13 12.31 -18.71
N LYS A 325 38.22 11.62 -17.57
CA LYS A 325 37.65 10.27 -17.36
C LYS A 325 36.13 10.30 -17.52
N GLU A 326 35.47 11.31 -16.97
CA GLU A 326 34.02 11.52 -17.07
C GLU A 326 33.58 11.83 -18.51
N ALA A 327 34.23 12.78 -19.18
CA ALA A 327 33.96 13.10 -20.57
C ALA A 327 34.14 11.89 -21.51
N LYS A 328 35.20 11.08 -21.29
CA LYS A 328 35.39 9.84 -22.07
C LYS A 328 34.37 8.76 -21.73
N ALA A 329 33.90 8.69 -20.49
CA ALA A 329 32.81 7.78 -20.13
C ALA A 329 31.48 8.21 -20.78
N GLU A 330 31.21 9.51 -20.89
CA GLU A 330 30.04 10.05 -21.60
C GLU A 330 30.13 9.80 -23.11
N GLU A 331 31.27 10.09 -23.76
CA GLU A 331 31.47 9.76 -25.19
C GLU A 331 31.24 8.26 -25.47
N LEU A 332 31.75 7.38 -24.60
CA LEU A 332 31.54 5.94 -24.72
C LEU A 332 30.08 5.53 -24.50
N GLN A 333 29.39 6.19 -23.56
CA GLN A 333 27.97 5.95 -23.31
C GLN A 333 27.12 6.41 -24.50
N GLU A 334 27.36 7.60 -25.04
CA GLU A 334 26.69 8.07 -26.26
C GLU A 334 26.93 7.13 -27.45
N ALA A 335 28.17 6.67 -27.65
CA ALA A 335 28.49 5.72 -28.72
C ALA A 335 27.74 4.40 -28.54
N LYS A 336 27.63 3.89 -27.29
CA LYS A 336 26.83 2.69 -26.97
C LYS A 336 25.34 2.93 -27.19
N GLU A 337 24.81 4.10 -26.85
CA GLU A 337 23.41 4.47 -27.07
C GLU A 337 23.09 4.59 -28.57
N LYS A 338 23.97 5.23 -29.35
CA LYS A 338 23.88 5.31 -30.82
C LYS A 338 23.96 3.92 -31.47
N LEU A 339 24.84 3.04 -30.97
CA LEU A 339 24.90 1.66 -31.44
C LEU A 339 23.59 0.91 -31.10
N ALA A 340 23.07 1.07 -29.89
CA ALA A 340 21.81 0.46 -29.48
C ALA A 340 20.60 1.00 -30.28
N SER A 341 20.56 2.29 -30.63
CA SER A 341 19.48 2.86 -31.44
C SER A 341 19.55 2.34 -32.88
N LEU A 342 20.73 2.32 -33.50
CA LEU A 342 20.94 1.75 -34.82
C LEU A 342 20.61 0.25 -34.86
N GLU A 343 20.93 -0.49 -33.80
CA GLU A 343 20.56 -1.90 -33.68
C GLU A 343 19.04 -2.11 -33.53
N ARG A 344 18.34 -1.24 -32.82
CA ARG A 344 16.87 -1.26 -32.77
C ARG A 344 16.27 -0.93 -34.13
N GLU A 345 16.78 0.08 -34.84
CA GLU A 345 16.32 0.38 -36.19
C GLU A 345 16.57 -0.79 -37.15
N ALA A 346 17.73 -1.43 -37.06
CA ALA A 346 18.04 -2.61 -37.83
C ALA A 346 17.11 -3.79 -37.49
N SER A 347 16.77 -4.00 -36.21
CA SER A 347 15.83 -5.06 -35.82
C SER A 347 14.41 -4.78 -36.28
N VAL A 348 13.95 -3.52 -36.21
CA VAL A 348 12.64 -3.09 -36.72
C VAL A 348 12.58 -3.28 -38.23
N LYS A 349 13.58 -2.82 -38.99
CA LYS A 349 13.64 -3.04 -40.46
C LYS A 349 13.73 -4.52 -40.82
N ARG A 350 14.42 -5.34 -40.01
CA ARG A 350 14.50 -6.80 -40.18
C ARG A 350 13.18 -7.52 -39.88
N ASN A 351 12.42 -7.02 -38.90
CA ASN A 351 11.09 -7.53 -38.58
C ASN A 351 10.08 -7.11 -39.65
N GLN A 352 10.17 -5.87 -40.16
CA GLN A 352 9.35 -5.40 -41.28
C GLN A 352 9.62 -6.22 -42.54
N THR A 353 10.89 -6.48 -42.90
CA THR A 353 11.21 -7.37 -44.03
C THR A 353 10.71 -8.80 -43.83
N ARG A 354 10.70 -9.33 -42.60
CA ARG A 354 10.06 -10.61 -42.27
C ARG A 354 8.53 -10.59 -42.37
N GLU A 355 7.89 -9.46 -42.11
CA GLU A 355 6.43 -9.28 -42.34
C GLU A 355 6.11 -9.23 -43.84
N PHE A 356 7.02 -8.72 -44.67
CA PHE A 356 6.92 -8.78 -46.14
C PHE A 356 7.24 -10.15 -46.74
N ASP A 357 7.89 -11.05 -45.99
CA ASP A 357 8.29 -12.42 -46.42
C ASP A 357 7.08 -13.35 -46.67
N GLY A 358 5.86 -12.91 -46.34
CA GLY A 358 4.59 -13.56 -46.74
C GLY A 358 4.12 -13.19 -48.16
N THR A 359 4.79 -12.26 -48.82
CA THR A 359 4.59 -11.87 -50.21
C THR A 359 5.94 -11.94 -50.90
N GLU A 360 6.13 -12.89 -51.82
CA GLU A 360 7.34 -12.96 -52.63
C GLU A 360 7.58 -11.64 -53.37
N VAL A 361 8.48 -10.81 -52.85
CA VAL A 361 8.97 -9.63 -53.54
C VAL A 361 10.40 -9.95 -53.97
N LEU A 362 10.52 -10.48 -55.19
CA LEU A 362 11.79 -10.57 -55.92
C LEU A 362 12.29 -9.14 -56.15
N LYS A 363 13.27 -8.73 -55.35
CA LYS A 363 14.07 -7.53 -55.59
C LYS A 363 15.55 -7.89 -55.61
N GLY A 364 15.95 -8.37 -56.77
CA GLY A 364 17.29 -8.62 -57.27
C GLY A 364 17.15 -9.11 -58.71
N ASP A 365 18.19 -8.98 -59.54
CA ASP A 365 18.20 -9.49 -60.93
C ASP A 365 18.20 -11.05 -61.03
N GLU A 366 17.63 -11.74 -60.04
CA GLU A 366 17.40 -13.21 -60.03
C GLU A 366 16.07 -13.53 -59.31
#